data_AF-A0A952DX59-F1
#
_entry.id   AF-A0A952DX59-F1
#
_cell.length_a   1.000
_cell.length_b   1.000
_cell.length_c   1.000
_cell.angle_alpha   90.00
_cell.angle_beta   90.00
_cell.angle_gamma   90.00
#
_symmetry.space_group_name_H-M   'P 1'
#
loop_
_entity.id
_entity.type
_entity.pdbx_description
1 polymer ?
#
loop_
_entity_poly.entity_id
_entity_poly.type
_entity_poly.pdbx_seq_one_letter_code
_entity_poly.pdbx_strand_id
1 'polypeptide(L)'
;MGSATGLFIAAFWMNREDNIWLIPAVIILLAGMWIRAFIQRKINRPLFTFSSALLCFLSIPILVVMMLNAHYYQLFVITDFQHSAFPSAYGSLVNVKPEQRYPYVPVTASTRHAIYQVSPLFKQLEPVLEDQLAADWATYSQELTGFPPEKKEIGGGWWMWALRDAVFLTGHYRSGADAAAYYMQLSEEVTRLCEEKKLSCYSTEESLSFLFLRHGLQPRNGLQPYLDNEDFIKIITKTPQVFLLYFADDIFSPFNQPSDGTAAEARIFQTATNEKLFFNQSYFFEDWNLVDWTARRFRILENISTYYQTWTVFVVIIGIGCFLHLAYLRDTMAVPLLAILASGGLLFFIVTTIDLTSFPAYGNIYLAAEYPLFIIFSFVSIYRYTTLTFTRIKRYRSRKAKALS
;
A
#
# COMPACT_ATOMS: atom_id res chain seq x y z
N MET A 1 25.12 10.72 -10.15
CA MET A 1 23.77 10.20 -10.47
C MET A 1 23.58 8.79 -9.92
N GLY A 2 24.36 7.79 -10.35
CA GLY A 2 24.22 6.40 -9.86
C GLY A 2 24.19 6.29 -8.34
N SER A 3 25.14 6.90 -7.62
CA SER A 3 25.17 6.91 -6.15
C SER A 3 23.91 7.50 -5.51
N ALA A 4 23.45 8.65 -5.99
CA ALA A 4 22.26 9.33 -5.44
C ALA A 4 20.99 8.52 -5.69
N THR A 5 20.85 7.95 -6.89
CA THR A 5 19.75 7.03 -7.21
C THR A 5 19.80 5.77 -6.34
N GLY A 6 20.99 5.20 -6.12
CA GLY A 6 21.18 4.06 -5.22
C GLY A 6 20.75 4.36 -3.79
N LEU A 7 21.18 5.50 -3.23
CA LEU A 7 20.77 5.94 -1.88
C LEU A 7 19.26 6.17 -1.76
N PHE A 8 18.63 6.77 -2.77
CA PHE A 8 17.18 6.98 -2.77
C PHE A 8 16.41 5.67 -2.80
N ILE A 9 16.84 4.72 -3.64
CA ILE A 9 16.23 3.37 -3.70
C ILE A 9 16.46 2.64 -2.37
N ALA A 10 17.64 2.73 -1.77
CA ALA A 10 17.91 2.14 -0.45
C ALA A 10 17.00 2.72 0.63
N ALA A 11 16.86 4.06 0.68
CA ALA A 11 15.97 4.72 1.62
C ALA A 11 14.52 4.26 1.44
N PHE A 12 14.02 4.19 0.20
CA PHE A 12 12.69 3.65 -0.06
C PHE A 12 12.58 2.21 0.42
N TRP A 13 13.55 1.36 0.06
CA TRP A 13 13.55 -0.06 0.40
C TRP A 13 13.47 -0.32 1.91
N MET A 14 14.12 0.52 2.72
CA MET A 14 14.15 0.38 4.18
C MET A 14 12.94 0.96 4.90
N ASN A 15 12.19 1.90 4.29
CA ASN A 15 11.10 2.62 4.96
C ASN A 15 9.69 2.19 4.52
N ARG A 16 9.59 1.22 3.61
CA ARG A 16 8.34 0.81 2.98
C ARG A 16 8.26 -0.71 2.91
N GLU A 17 7.17 -1.28 3.40
CA GLU A 17 6.97 -2.75 3.36
C GLU A 17 6.49 -3.24 1.98
N ASP A 18 6.04 -2.34 1.12
CA ASP A 18 5.73 -2.59 -0.30
C ASP A 18 6.96 -2.41 -1.21
N ASN A 19 8.17 -2.46 -0.65
CA ASN A 19 9.44 -2.27 -1.35
C ASN A 19 9.67 -3.25 -2.52
N ILE A 20 9.08 -4.44 -2.49
CA ILE A 20 9.24 -5.47 -3.53
C ILE A 20 8.81 -4.97 -4.92
N TRP A 21 7.89 -4.00 -4.98
CA TRP A 21 7.43 -3.38 -6.22
C TRP A 21 8.49 -2.51 -6.90
N LEU A 22 9.59 -2.16 -6.21
CA LEU A 22 10.74 -1.50 -6.84
C LEU A 22 11.59 -2.45 -7.70
N ILE A 23 11.58 -3.76 -7.41
CA ILE A 23 12.45 -4.73 -8.09
C ILE A 23 12.23 -4.68 -9.61
N PRO A 24 11.00 -4.78 -10.15
CA PRO A 24 10.79 -4.73 -11.59
C PRO A 24 11.29 -3.42 -12.21
N ALA A 25 11.10 -2.28 -11.53
CA ALA A 25 11.55 -0.98 -12.02
C ALA A 25 13.07 -0.89 -12.13
N VAL A 26 13.80 -1.34 -11.09
CA VAL A 26 15.27 -1.36 -11.09
C VAL A 26 15.81 -2.34 -12.13
N ILE A 27 15.21 -3.53 -12.25
CA ILE A 27 15.59 -4.53 -13.25
C ILE A 27 15.40 -3.97 -14.66
N ILE A 28 14.22 -3.41 -14.98
CA ILE A 28 13.94 -2.86 -16.32
C ILE A 28 14.89 -1.72 -16.65
N LEU A 29 15.19 -0.84 -15.69
CA LEU A 29 16.11 0.27 -15.88
C LEU A 29 17.53 -0.24 -16.18
N LEU A 30 18.06 -1.14 -15.34
CA LEU A 30 19.39 -1.72 -15.54
C LEU A 30 19.46 -2.54 -16.83
N ALA A 31 18.54 -3.49 -17.03
CA ALA A 31 18.49 -4.32 -18.22
C ALA A 31 18.35 -3.48 -19.49
N GLY A 32 17.48 -2.47 -19.50
CA GLY A 32 17.30 -1.58 -20.64
C GLY A 32 18.57 -0.81 -21.01
N MET A 33 19.29 -0.28 -20.01
CA MET A 33 20.58 0.39 -20.26
C MET A 33 21.63 -0.57 -20.82
N TRP A 34 21.75 -1.77 -20.23
CA TRP A 34 22.74 -2.77 -20.63
C TRP A 34 22.44 -3.39 -22.00
N ILE A 35 21.17 -3.74 -22.28
CA ILE A 35 20.73 -4.23 -23.59
C ILE A 35 21.00 -3.19 -24.67
N ARG A 36 20.64 -1.92 -24.41
CA ARG A 36 20.91 -0.83 -25.36
C ARG A 36 22.41 -0.68 -25.63
N ALA A 37 23.24 -0.70 -24.59
CA ALA A 37 24.69 -0.61 -24.72
C ALA A 37 25.26 -1.78 -25.52
N PHE A 38 24.73 -2.99 -25.30
CA PHE A 38 25.13 -4.20 -26.03
C PHE A 38 24.75 -4.13 -27.52
N ILE A 39 23.50 -3.78 -27.84
CA ILE A 39 23.01 -3.61 -29.22
C ILE A 39 23.84 -2.55 -29.96
N GLN A 40 24.15 -1.44 -29.28
CA GLN A 40 24.93 -0.35 -29.86
C GLN A 40 26.44 -0.62 -29.86
N ARG A 41 26.91 -1.73 -29.25
CA ARG A 41 28.33 -2.04 -29.00
C ARG A 41 29.07 -0.89 -28.29
N LYS A 42 28.38 -0.17 -27.42
CA LYS A 42 28.85 1.03 -26.68
C LYS A 42 28.92 0.78 -25.18
N ILE A 43 29.45 -0.37 -24.76
CA ILE A 43 29.77 -0.60 -23.36
C ILE A 43 30.95 0.30 -23.00
N ASN A 44 30.71 1.29 -22.15
CA ASN A 44 31.70 2.32 -21.81
C ASN A 44 31.85 2.47 -20.29
N ARG A 45 32.95 3.09 -19.87
CA ARG A 45 33.23 3.37 -18.46
C ARG A 45 32.08 4.06 -17.72
N PRO A 46 31.41 5.11 -18.24
CA PRO A 46 30.36 5.78 -17.47
C PRO A 46 29.13 4.90 -17.22
N LEU A 47 28.76 3.99 -18.13
CA LEU A 47 27.69 3.02 -17.87
C LEU A 47 28.06 2.10 -16.71
N PHE A 48 29.28 1.54 -16.74
CA PHE A 48 29.76 0.67 -15.65
C PHE A 48 29.84 1.45 -14.33
N THR A 49 30.43 2.64 -14.33
CA THR A 49 30.50 3.51 -13.14
C THR A 49 29.11 3.85 -12.60
N PHE A 50 28.13 4.15 -13.47
CA PHE A 50 26.76 4.40 -13.04
C PHE A 50 26.12 3.16 -12.41
N SER A 51 26.16 2.00 -13.08
CA SER A 51 25.54 0.77 -12.58
C SER A 51 26.21 0.29 -11.29
N SER A 52 27.54 0.29 -11.23
CA SER A 52 28.28 -0.06 -10.01
C SER A 52 27.97 0.91 -8.87
N ALA A 53 27.97 2.22 -9.13
CA ALA A 53 27.62 3.20 -8.11
C ALA A 53 26.17 3.04 -7.63
N LEU A 54 25.22 2.76 -8.52
CA LEU A 54 23.83 2.50 -8.16
C LEU A 54 23.73 1.26 -7.25
N LEU A 55 24.32 0.14 -7.66
CA LEU A 55 24.28 -1.11 -6.89
C LEU A 55 25.00 -0.99 -5.56
N CYS A 56 26.19 -0.39 -5.51
CA CYS A 56 26.92 -0.20 -4.25
C CYS A 56 26.14 0.68 -3.27
N PHE A 57 25.65 1.84 -3.72
CA PHE A 57 24.92 2.75 -2.83
C PHE A 57 23.49 2.30 -2.53
N LEU A 58 22.96 1.33 -3.28
CA LEU A 58 21.74 0.60 -2.92
C LEU A 58 22.03 -0.44 -1.83
N SER A 59 22.99 -1.33 -2.08
CA SER A 59 23.22 -2.51 -1.22
C SER A 59 23.94 -2.19 0.08
N ILE A 60 24.89 -1.25 0.10
CA ILE A 60 25.69 -0.96 1.30
C ILE A 60 24.82 -0.49 2.48
N PRO A 61 23.93 0.51 2.34
CA PRO A 61 23.09 0.94 3.47
C PRO A 61 22.19 -0.18 4.00
N ILE A 62 21.59 -0.97 3.10
CA ILE A 62 20.75 -2.11 3.45
C ILE A 62 21.56 -3.15 4.24
N LEU A 63 22.73 -3.52 3.74
CA LEU A 63 23.62 -4.47 4.41
C LEU A 63 24.08 -3.97 5.78
N VAL A 64 24.38 -2.66 5.90
CA VAL A 64 24.74 -2.05 7.19
C VAL A 64 23.61 -2.21 8.19
N VAL A 65 22.37 -1.90 7.83
CA VAL A 65 21.20 -2.09 8.71
C VAL A 65 21.02 -3.56 9.08
N MET A 66 21.11 -4.48 8.11
CA MET A 66 20.99 -5.91 8.39
C MET A 66 22.11 -6.44 9.29
N MET A 67 23.34 -5.95 9.14
CA MET A 67 24.47 -6.29 10.02
C MET A 67 24.27 -5.74 11.44
N LEU A 68 23.79 -4.51 11.57
CA LEU A 68 23.45 -3.93 12.87
C LEU A 68 22.34 -4.73 13.54
N ASN A 69 21.30 -5.12 12.79
CA ASN A 69 20.22 -5.94 13.32
C ASN A 69 20.71 -7.35 13.70
N ALA A 70 21.64 -7.94 12.95
CA ALA A 70 22.26 -9.20 13.33
C ALA A 70 23.07 -9.09 14.63
N HIS A 71 23.69 -7.94 14.88
CA HIS A 71 24.45 -7.69 16.10
C HIS A 71 23.54 -7.43 17.32
N TYR A 72 22.55 -6.55 17.20
CA TYR A 72 21.71 -6.10 18.32
C TYR A 72 20.48 -6.99 18.54
N TYR A 73 19.87 -7.50 17.47
CA TYR A 73 18.64 -8.27 17.52
C TYR A 73 18.82 -9.74 17.12
N GLN A 74 20.05 -10.17 16.79
CA GLN A 74 20.38 -11.54 16.39
C GLN A 74 19.66 -12.01 15.12
N LEU A 75 19.19 -11.07 14.27
CA LEU A 75 18.55 -11.36 12.99
C LEU A 75 19.15 -10.52 11.86
N PHE A 76 19.53 -11.18 10.77
CA PHE A 76 20.05 -10.53 9.56
C PHE A 76 18.90 -10.14 8.61
N VAL A 77 18.10 -9.15 9.01
CA VAL A 77 16.95 -8.60 8.26
C VAL A 77 16.81 -7.10 8.48
N ILE A 78 16.01 -6.42 7.67
CA ILE A 78 15.69 -5.00 7.87
C ILE A 78 14.57 -4.86 8.92
N THR A 79 13.46 -5.55 8.69
CA THR A 79 12.30 -5.60 9.58
C THR A 79 11.87 -7.05 9.78
N ASP A 80 11.13 -7.31 10.85
CA ASP A 80 10.53 -8.61 11.14
C ASP A 80 9.39 -8.96 10.17
N PHE A 81 8.73 -7.97 9.57
CA PHE A 81 7.80 -8.16 8.44
C PHE A 81 8.48 -8.77 7.21
N GLN A 82 9.76 -8.50 7.01
CA GLN A 82 10.56 -9.05 5.89
C GLN A 82 11.25 -10.37 6.26
N HIS A 83 11.32 -10.70 7.55
CA HIS A 83 11.71 -12.04 7.98
C HIS A 83 10.52 -12.98 7.80
N SER A 84 10.73 -14.23 7.36
CA SER A 84 9.63 -15.18 7.15
C SER A 84 8.86 -15.50 8.44
N ALA A 85 9.44 -15.21 9.60
CA ALA A 85 8.89 -15.62 10.89
C ALA A 85 7.50 -15.03 11.19
N PHE A 86 7.43 -13.72 11.31
CA PHE A 86 6.20 -13.03 11.65
C PHE A 86 5.09 -13.24 10.62
N PRO A 87 5.33 -13.08 9.29
CA PRO A 87 4.34 -13.37 8.25
C PRO A 87 3.78 -14.78 8.28
N SER A 88 4.58 -15.81 8.64
CA SER A 88 4.05 -17.18 8.70
C SER A 88 3.21 -17.45 9.93
N ALA A 89 3.55 -16.87 11.09
CA ALA A 89 2.68 -16.92 12.25
C ALA A 89 1.34 -16.22 11.96
N TYR A 90 1.41 -14.98 11.48
CA TYR A 90 0.23 -14.20 11.11
C TYR A 90 -0.64 -14.94 10.09
N GLY A 91 -0.04 -15.41 8.99
CA GLY A 91 -0.73 -16.13 7.94
C GLY A 91 -1.38 -17.42 8.43
N SER A 92 -0.71 -18.18 9.29
CA SER A 92 -1.26 -19.41 9.86
C SER A 92 -2.51 -19.17 10.71
N LEU A 93 -2.56 -18.06 11.46
CA LEU A 93 -3.71 -17.67 12.28
C LEU A 93 -4.88 -17.21 11.42
N VAL A 94 -4.63 -16.38 10.40
CA VAL A 94 -5.66 -15.93 9.45
C VAL A 94 -6.21 -17.09 8.60
N ASN A 95 -5.43 -18.15 8.41
CA ASN A 95 -5.86 -19.32 7.66
C ASN A 95 -6.88 -20.20 8.39
N VAL A 96 -7.09 -19.99 9.69
CA VAL A 96 -8.13 -20.71 10.46
C VAL A 96 -9.51 -20.15 10.09
N LYS A 97 -10.41 -21.02 9.61
CA LYS A 97 -11.76 -20.63 9.19
C LYS A 97 -12.56 -20.15 10.40
N PRO A 98 -13.06 -18.90 10.39
CA PRO A 98 -13.95 -18.43 11.44
C PRO A 98 -15.33 -19.07 11.30
N GLU A 99 -16.04 -19.21 12.42
CA GLU A 99 -17.46 -19.62 12.41
C GLU A 99 -18.33 -18.61 11.66
N GLN A 100 -18.03 -17.32 11.86
CA GLN A 100 -18.65 -16.20 11.16
C GLN A 100 -17.56 -15.24 10.70
N ARG A 101 -17.55 -14.92 9.41
CA ARG A 101 -16.62 -13.94 8.85
C ARG A 101 -17.15 -12.53 9.10
N TYR A 102 -16.28 -11.66 9.61
CA TYR A 102 -16.57 -10.23 9.77
C TYR A 102 -15.69 -9.40 8.85
N PRO A 103 -16.22 -8.34 8.20
CA PRO A 103 -15.41 -7.42 7.41
C PRO A 103 -14.25 -6.85 8.22
N TYR A 104 -13.06 -6.80 7.62
CA TYR A 104 -11.85 -6.19 8.20
C TYR A 104 -11.32 -6.83 9.48
N VAL A 105 -11.89 -7.92 9.98
CA VAL A 105 -11.40 -8.65 11.16
C VAL A 105 -10.67 -9.92 10.69
N PRO A 106 -9.33 -9.94 10.67
CA PRO A 106 -8.57 -11.06 10.12
C PRO A 106 -8.62 -12.33 11.00
N VAL A 107 -8.67 -12.16 12.33
CA VAL A 107 -8.78 -13.27 13.29
C VAL A 107 -9.83 -12.90 14.33
N THR A 108 -11.03 -13.45 14.17
CA THR A 108 -12.16 -13.13 15.04
C THR A 108 -11.93 -13.60 16.47
N ALA A 109 -12.62 -12.99 17.44
CA ALA A 109 -12.56 -13.44 18.83
C ALA A 109 -12.93 -14.93 18.98
N SER A 110 -13.96 -15.39 18.25
CA SER A 110 -14.33 -16.82 18.22
C SER A 110 -13.21 -17.71 17.68
N THR A 111 -12.52 -17.29 16.62
CA THR A 111 -11.36 -18.02 16.08
C THR A 111 -10.23 -18.06 17.10
N ARG A 112 -9.91 -16.95 17.78
CA ARG A 112 -8.87 -16.95 18.83
C ARG A 112 -9.19 -17.95 19.94
N HIS A 113 -10.42 -17.93 20.45
CA HIS A 113 -10.87 -18.89 21.46
C HIS A 113 -10.77 -20.34 21.01
N ALA A 114 -11.14 -20.63 19.75
CA ALA A 114 -10.98 -21.97 19.19
C ALA A 114 -9.50 -22.41 19.16
N ILE A 115 -8.59 -21.51 18.77
CA ILE A 115 -7.16 -21.80 18.75
C ILE A 115 -6.61 -22.02 20.16
N TYR A 116 -7.01 -21.22 21.17
CA TYR A 116 -6.55 -21.40 22.57
C TYR A 116 -6.87 -22.79 23.13
N GLN A 117 -7.96 -23.44 22.70
CA GLN A 117 -8.33 -24.76 23.19
C GLN A 117 -7.36 -25.86 22.74
N VAL A 118 -6.65 -25.66 21.62
CA VAL A 118 -5.88 -26.72 20.95
C VAL A 118 -4.41 -26.38 20.69
N SER A 119 -4.01 -25.10 20.78
CA SER A 119 -2.63 -24.62 20.62
C SER A 119 -2.07 -24.12 21.95
N PRO A 120 -1.20 -24.91 22.63
CA PRO A 120 -0.51 -24.47 23.83
C PRO A 120 0.33 -23.21 23.63
N LEU A 121 0.94 -22.99 22.46
CA LEU A 121 1.73 -21.78 22.21
C LEU A 121 0.85 -20.55 22.10
N PHE A 122 -0.24 -20.62 21.33
CA PHE A 122 -1.15 -19.47 21.19
C PHE A 122 -1.90 -19.18 22.49
N LYS A 123 -2.21 -20.22 23.29
CA LYS A 123 -2.83 -20.07 24.61
C LYS A 123 -1.99 -19.22 25.57
N GLN A 124 -0.66 -19.18 25.43
CA GLN A 124 0.16 -18.29 26.25
C GLN A 124 -0.19 -16.81 26.05
N LEU A 125 -0.74 -16.45 24.88
CA LEU A 125 -1.13 -15.09 24.53
C LEU A 125 -2.52 -14.72 25.05
N GLU A 126 -3.34 -15.70 25.45
CA GLU A 126 -4.73 -15.50 25.91
C GLU A 126 -4.87 -14.44 27.02
N PRO A 127 -4.02 -14.41 28.07
CA PRO A 127 -4.14 -13.40 29.13
C PRO A 127 -3.93 -11.96 28.65
N VAL A 128 -3.28 -11.77 27.49
CA VAL A 128 -3.01 -10.44 26.92
C VAL A 128 -4.01 -10.11 25.82
N LEU A 129 -4.28 -11.07 24.93
CA LEU A 129 -5.22 -10.92 23.82
C LEU A 129 -6.69 -10.97 24.26
N GLU A 130 -6.97 -11.28 25.52
CA GLU A 130 -8.33 -11.25 26.08
C GLU A 130 -8.47 -10.32 27.31
N ASP A 131 -7.49 -9.47 27.58
CA ASP A 131 -7.55 -8.48 28.68
C ASP A 131 -7.70 -7.05 28.14
N GLN A 132 -7.34 -6.04 28.94
CA GLN A 132 -7.46 -4.62 28.60
C GLN A 132 -6.74 -4.25 27.30
N LEU A 133 -5.57 -4.82 27.01
CA LEU A 133 -4.84 -4.53 25.77
C LEU A 133 -5.69 -4.85 24.52
N ALA A 134 -6.43 -5.95 24.54
CA ALA A 134 -7.30 -6.32 23.43
C ALA A 134 -8.49 -5.38 23.31
N ALA A 135 -9.03 -4.88 24.44
CA ALA A 135 -10.04 -3.85 24.44
C ALA A 135 -9.50 -2.51 23.89
N ASP A 136 -8.25 -2.15 24.18
CA ASP A 136 -7.61 -0.95 23.65
C ASP A 136 -7.44 -1.05 22.13
N TRP A 137 -6.89 -2.17 21.63
CA TRP A 137 -6.79 -2.40 20.18
C TRP A 137 -8.15 -2.49 19.49
N ALA A 138 -9.16 -3.07 20.14
CA ALA A 138 -10.53 -3.10 19.64
C ALA A 138 -11.18 -1.71 19.65
N THR A 139 -10.82 -0.82 20.58
CA THR A 139 -11.27 0.57 20.62
C THR A 139 -10.81 1.33 19.39
N TYR A 140 -9.53 1.21 19.03
CA TYR A 140 -9.03 1.80 17.77
C TYR A 140 -9.65 1.16 16.53
N SER A 141 -10.12 -0.08 16.65
CA SER A 141 -10.77 -0.82 15.57
C SER A 141 -12.28 -0.56 15.45
N GLN A 142 -12.92 0.12 16.41
CA GLN A 142 -14.38 0.17 16.53
C GLN A 142 -15.05 0.78 15.30
N GLU A 143 -14.54 1.90 14.79
CA GLU A 143 -15.09 2.54 13.59
C GLU A 143 -14.97 1.63 12.35
N LEU A 144 -13.89 0.84 12.29
CA LEU A 144 -13.62 -0.06 11.18
C LEU A 144 -14.49 -1.33 11.24
N THR A 145 -14.57 -1.96 12.40
CA THR A 145 -15.20 -3.28 12.56
C THR A 145 -16.70 -3.17 12.83
N GLY A 146 -17.18 -2.01 13.30
CA GLY A 146 -18.56 -1.81 13.72
C GLY A 146 -18.93 -2.55 15.00
N PHE A 147 -17.95 -3.11 15.71
CA PHE A 147 -18.15 -3.81 16.97
C PHE A 147 -17.69 -2.97 18.16
N PRO A 148 -18.42 -3.04 19.29
CA PRO A 148 -18.00 -2.33 20.48
C PRO A 148 -16.77 -3.05 21.10
N PRO A 149 -15.89 -2.33 21.82
CA PRO A 149 -14.58 -2.86 22.26
C PRO A 149 -14.67 -4.13 23.12
N GLU A 150 -15.77 -4.34 23.83
CA GLU A 150 -16.00 -5.51 24.69
C GLU A 150 -16.06 -6.82 23.90
N LYS A 151 -16.37 -6.76 22.60
CA LYS A 151 -16.31 -7.92 21.71
C LYS A 151 -14.89 -8.29 21.30
N LYS A 152 -13.91 -7.41 21.53
CA LYS A 152 -12.48 -7.63 21.24
C LYS A 152 -12.23 -8.07 19.80
N GLU A 153 -13.02 -7.52 18.87
CA GLU A 153 -12.79 -7.72 17.44
C GLU A 153 -11.79 -6.66 16.97
N ILE A 154 -10.60 -7.14 16.58
CA ILE A 154 -9.47 -6.29 16.23
C ILE A 154 -9.36 -6.23 14.71
N GLY A 155 -9.36 -5.02 14.17
CA GLY A 155 -9.29 -4.79 12.73
C GLY A 155 -7.91 -5.12 12.16
N GLY A 156 -7.84 -5.42 10.86
CA GLY A 156 -6.61 -5.83 10.19
C GLY A 156 -5.46 -4.83 10.27
N GLY A 157 -5.77 -3.54 10.37
CA GLY A 157 -4.78 -2.46 10.58
C GLY A 157 -4.16 -2.42 11.99
N TRP A 158 -4.73 -3.17 12.94
CA TRP A 158 -4.27 -3.21 14.34
C TRP A 158 -3.88 -4.62 14.79
N TRP A 159 -4.40 -5.67 14.15
CA TRP A 159 -4.16 -7.05 14.54
C TRP A 159 -2.66 -7.43 14.55
N MET A 160 -1.88 -6.94 13.58
CA MET A 160 -0.43 -7.18 13.57
C MET A 160 0.28 -6.57 14.78
N TRP A 161 -0.19 -5.42 15.27
CA TRP A 161 0.35 -4.77 16.47
C TRP A 161 -0.10 -5.49 17.73
N ALA A 162 -1.38 -5.85 17.83
CA ALA A 162 -1.92 -6.64 18.94
C ALA A 162 -1.17 -7.98 19.11
N LEU A 163 -0.87 -8.67 18.01
CA LEU A 163 -0.09 -9.91 18.03
C LEU A 163 1.36 -9.66 18.48
N ARG A 164 2.00 -8.57 18.05
CA ARG A 164 3.37 -8.23 18.48
C ARG A 164 3.42 -7.92 19.96
N ASP A 165 2.51 -7.08 20.44
CA ASP A 165 2.43 -6.72 21.85
C ASP A 165 2.14 -7.94 22.73
N ALA A 166 1.23 -8.82 22.30
CA ALA A 166 0.96 -10.05 23.04
C ALA A 166 2.20 -10.94 23.17
N VAL A 167 2.95 -11.12 22.09
CA VAL A 167 4.19 -11.93 22.10
C VAL A 167 5.29 -11.22 22.90
N PHE A 168 5.36 -9.89 22.86
CA PHE A 168 6.28 -9.11 23.68
C PHE A 168 5.97 -9.25 25.18
N LEU A 169 4.72 -9.00 25.58
CA LEU A 169 4.28 -9.00 26.97
C LEU A 169 4.28 -10.38 27.61
N THR A 170 4.22 -11.45 26.80
CA THR A 170 4.38 -12.83 27.26
C THR A 170 5.85 -13.29 27.33
N GLY A 171 6.80 -12.40 27.00
CA GLY A 171 8.23 -12.59 27.25
C GLY A 171 9.04 -13.16 26.10
N HIS A 172 8.48 -13.21 24.88
CA HIS A 172 9.12 -13.81 23.69
C HIS A 172 9.88 -12.80 22.80
N TYR A 173 10.16 -11.60 23.32
CA TYR A 173 10.91 -10.54 22.63
C TYR A 173 12.24 -10.19 23.32
N ARG A 174 12.93 -11.18 23.91
CA ARG A 174 14.26 -10.93 24.51
C ARG A 174 15.32 -10.56 23.47
N SER A 175 15.13 -11.02 22.24
CA SER A 175 15.87 -10.64 21.04
C SER A 175 14.98 -10.83 19.81
N GLY A 176 15.41 -10.35 18.65
CA GLY A 176 14.72 -10.65 17.39
C GLY A 176 14.70 -12.16 17.09
N ALA A 177 15.80 -12.87 17.36
CA ALA A 177 15.88 -14.32 17.15
C ALA A 177 14.90 -15.10 18.04
N ASP A 178 14.69 -14.65 19.29
CA ASP A 178 13.71 -15.21 20.23
C ASP A 178 12.29 -15.06 19.68
N ALA A 179 11.93 -13.85 19.25
CA ALA A 179 10.63 -13.57 18.65
C ALA A 179 10.41 -14.38 17.36
N ALA A 180 11.42 -14.43 16.48
CA ALA A 180 11.35 -15.22 15.26
C ALA A 180 11.17 -16.71 15.54
N ALA A 181 11.86 -17.26 16.52
CA ALA A 181 11.70 -18.66 16.92
C ALA A 181 10.29 -18.94 17.45
N TYR A 182 9.75 -18.06 18.29
CA TYR A 182 8.37 -18.19 18.79
C TYR A 182 7.35 -18.16 17.64
N TYR A 183 7.45 -17.19 16.72
CA TYR A 183 6.56 -17.09 15.58
C TYR A 183 6.64 -18.33 14.67
N MET A 184 7.82 -18.91 14.47
CA MET A 184 7.96 -20.15 13.69
C MET A 184 7.33 -21.35 14.37
N GLN A 185 7.57 -21.53 15.67
CA GLN A 185 6.93 -22.60 16.42
C GLN A 185 5.40 -22.47 16.44
N LEU A 186 4.88 -21.24 16.59
CA LEU A 186 3.46 -20.97 16.53
C LEU A 186 2.87 -21.31 15.15
N SER A 187 3.54 -20.88 14.08
CA SER A 187 3.12 -21.16 12.71
C SER A 187 3.07 -22.67 12.41
N GLU A 188 4.12 -23.39 12.78
CA GLU A 188 4.21 -24.85 12.63
C GLU A 188 3.14 -25.58 13.45
N GLU A 189 2.88 -25.14 14.69
CA GLU A 189 1.87 -25.72 15.55
C GLU A 189 0.46 -25.55 14.98
N VAL A 190 0.07 -24.32 14.62
CA VAL A 190 -1.26 -24.03 14.04
C VAL A 190 -1.43 -24.77 12.72
N THR A 191 -0.39 -24.80 11.89
CA THR A 191 -0.40 -25.52 10.62
C THR A 191 -0.63 -27.02 10.81
N ARG A 192 0.08 -27.64 11.77
CA ARG A 192 -0.11 -29.05 12.12
C ARG A 192 -1.53 -29.31 12.63
N LEU A 193 -2.09 -28.42 13.45
CA LEU A 193 -3.46 -28.54 13.96
C LEU A 193 -4.52 -28.46 12.83
N CYS A 194 -4.26 -27.66 11.78
CA CYS A 194 -5.08 -27.68 10.57
C CYS A 194 -4.99 -29.02 9.83
N GLU A 195 -3.78 -29.58 9.68
CA GLU A 195 -3.56 -30.86 8.98
C GLU A 195 -4.18 -32.05 9.72
N GLU A 196 -4.11 -32.03 11.05
CA GLU A 196 -4.77 -33.00 11.94
C GLU A 196 -6.30 -32.81 12.02
N LYS A 197 -6.86 -31.79 11.35
CA LYS A 197 -8.28 -31.42 11.38
C LYS A 197 -8.81 -31.09 12.78
N LYS A 198 -7.92 -30.69 13.69
CA LYS A 198 -8.30 -30.14 15.01
C LYS A 198 -8.77 -28.70 14.91
N LEU A 199 -8.28 -27.98 13.90
CA LEU A 199 -8.80 -26.68 13.47
C LEU A 199 -9.36 -26.80 12.06
N SER A 200 -10.47 -26.11 11.80
CA SER A 200 -10.99 -25.93 10.45
C SER A 200 -10.19 -24.81 9.78
N CYS A 201 -9.55 -25.07 8.64
CA CYS A 201 -8.68 -24.11 7.96
C CYS A 201 -8.97 -24.06 6.46
N TYR A 202 -8.69 -22.93 5.82
CA TYR A 202 -8.84 -22.78 4.38
C TYR A 202 -7.90 -23.74 3.63
N SER A 203 -8.42 -24.35 2.56
CA SER A 203 -7.60 -25.20 1.70
C SER A 203 -6.82 -24.32 0.73
N THR A 204 -5.65 -24.81 0.27
CA THR A 204 -4.84 -24.13 -0.74
C THR A 204 -5.55 -23.96 -2.09
N GLU A 205 -6.60 -24.73 -2.35
CA GLU A 205 -7.43 -24.64 -3.56
C GLU A 205 -8.54 -23.60 -3.44
N GLU A 206 -8.99 -23.33 -2.21
CA GLU A 206 -10.01 -22.32 -1.91
C GLU A 206 -9.45 -20.89 -1.94
N SER A 207 -8.12 -20.72 -1.79
CA SER A 207 -7.46 -19.42 -1.83
C SER A 207 -6.96 -19.04 -3.23
N LEU A 208 -7.36 -17.86 -3.74
CA LEU A 208 -6.88 -17.31 -5.02
C LEU A 208 -5.36 -17.03 -5.06
N SER A 209 -4.62 -17.19 -3.95
CA SER A 209 -3.15 -17.22 -3.93
C SER A 209 -2.56 -18.31 -4.83
N PHE A 210 -3.34 -19.32 -5.22
CA PHE A 210 -2.99 -20.30 -6.25
C PHE A 210 -2.62 -19.65 -7.60
N LEU A 211 -3.22 -18.51 -7.96
CA LEU A 211 -2.96 -17.83 -9.24
C LEU A 211 -1.57 -17.18 -9.33
N PHE A 212 -0.91 -16.90 -8.20
CA PHE A 212 0.34 -16.14 -8.16
C PHE A 212 1.58 -16.97 -7.80
N LEU A 213 1.44 -18.19 -7.28
CA LEU A 213 2.57 -19.01 -6.83
C LEU A 213 2.41 -20.50 -7.19
N ARG A 214 2.69 -20.86 -8.45
CA ARG A 214 2.77 -22.26 -8.89
C ARG A 214 4.10 -22.96 -8.52
N HIS A 215 4.95 -22.36 -7.70
CA HIS A 215 6.26 -22.94 -7.35
C HIS A 215 6.50 -22.94 -5.84
N GLY A 216 6.15 -24.04 -5.18
CA GLY A 216 6.82 -24.60 -3.99
C GLY A 216 6.91 -23.76 -2.70
N LEU A 217 6.54 -22.49 -2.71
CA LEU A 217 6.44 -21.64 -1.53
C LEU A 217 5.04 -21.82 -0.97
N GLN A 218 4.95 -22.47 0.20
CA GLN A 218 3.68 -22.83 0.82
C GLN A 218 2.75 -21.61 0.94
N PRO A 219 1.47 -21.70 0.51
CA PRO A 219 0.51 -20.59 0.56
C PRO A 219 0.15 -20.10 1.98
N ARG A 220 0.70 -20.73 3.02
CA ARG A 220 0.33 -20.52 4.43
C ARG A 220 1.15 -19.43 5.14
N ASN A 221 2.16 -18.88 4.47
CA ASN A 221 3.27 -18.16 5.11
C ASN A 221 3.36 -16.68 4.73
N GLY A 222 2.23 -15.96 4.75
CA GLY A 222 2.22 -14.56 4.35
C GLY A 222 1.12 -13.73 4.99
N LEU A 223 1.27 -12.40 4.90
CA LEU A 223 0.30 -11.41 5.38
C LEU A 223 -0.90 -11.24 4.43
N GLN A 224 -1.08 -12.16 3.47
CA GLN A 224 -2.09 -12.03 2.43
C GLN A 224 -3.47 -12.36 3.01
N PRO A 225 -4.49 -11.53 2.76
CA PRO A 225 -5.85 -11.85 3.15
C PRO A 225 -6.33 -13.07 2.35
N TYR A 226 -7.13 -13.92 3.00
CA TYR A 226 -7.90 -14.92 2.27
C TYR A 226 -8.99 -14.20 1.45
N LEU A 227 -8.99 -14.43 0.14
CA LEU A 227 -9.99 -13.87 -0.79
C LEU A 227 -10.93 -14.99 -1.24
N ASP A 228 -12.21 -14.87 -0.92
CA ASP A 228 -13.23 -15.79 -1.41
C ASP A 228 -13.91 -15.27 -2.70
N ASN A 229 -14.87 -16.05 -3.20
CA ASN A 229 -15.63 -15.70 -4.38
C ASN A 229 -16.48 -14.43 -4.18
N GLU A 230 -16.96 -14.17 -2.96
CA GLU A 230 -17.75 -12.97 -2.66
C GLU A 230 -16.87 -11.72 -2.69
N ASP A 231 -15.67 -11.80 -2.12
CA ASP A 231 -14.66 -10.74 -2.19
C ASP A 231 -14.30 -10.43 -3.65
N PHE A 232 -14.12 -11.44 -4.48
CA PHE A 232 -13.82 -11.25 -5.90
C PHE A 232 -14.97 -10.55 -6.65
N ILE A 233 -16.21 -10.99 -6.43
CA ILE A 233 -17.40 -10.35 -7.00
C ILE A 233 -17.48 -8.90 -6.50
N LYS A 234 -17.24 -8.66 -5.21
CA LYS A 234 -17.22 -7.33 -4.61
C LYS A 234 -16.16 -6.45 -5.26
N ILE A 235 -14.94 -6.94 -5.45
CA ILE A 235 -13.87 -6.21 -6.13
C ILE A 235 -14.32 -5.80 -7.53
N ILE A 236 -14.79 -6.73 -8.37
CA ILE A 236 -15.19 -6.40 -9.74
C ILE A 236 -16.36 -5.42 -9.78
N THR A 237 -17.37 -5.63 -8.94
CA THR A 237 -18.61 -4.84 -8.97
C THR A 237 -18.46 -3.46 -8.33
N LYS A 238 -17.58 -3.30 -7.32
CA LYS A 238 -17.38 -2.05 -6.59
C LYS A 238 -16.24 -1.20 -7.13
N THR A 239 -15.24 -1.79 -7.81
CA THR A 239 -14.10 -1.04 -8.37
C THR A 239 -14.52 0.17 -9.22
N PRO A 240 -15.54 0.10 -10.12
CA PRO A 240 -15.98 1.28 -10.86
C PRO A 240 -16.52 2.41 -9.97
N GLN A 241 -17.25 2.06 -8.90
CA GLN A 241 -17.76 3.03 -7.94
C GLN A 241 -16.61 3.67 -7.16
N VAL A 242 -15.65 2.86 -6.68
CA VAL A 242 -14.45 3.33 -5.98
C VAL A 242 -13.63 4.29 -6.88
N PHE A 243 -13.51 3.97 -8.18
CA PHE A 243 -12.80 4.83 -9.14
C PHE A 243 -13.48 6.19 -9.34
N LEU A 244 -14.81 6.23 -9.38
CA LEU A 244 -15.54 7.49 -9.49
C LEU A 244 -15.42 8.32 -8.23
N LEU A 245 -15.54 7.68 -7.07
CA LEU A 245 -15.34 8.35 -5.79
C LEU A 245 -13.91 8.90 -5.70
N TYR A 246 -12.90 8.18 -6.23
CA TYR A 246 -11.47 8.52 -6.06
C TYR A 246 -11.15 9.96 -6.48
N PHE A 247 -11.82 10.46 -7.52
CA PHE A 247 -11.65 11.84 -7.96
C PHE A 247 -12.54 12.84 -7.21
N ALA A 248 -13.56 12.37 -6.47
CA ALA A 248 -14.55 13.18 -5.77
C ALA A 248 -14.29 13.33 -4.26
N ASP A 249 -13.42 12.49 -3.67
CA ASP A 249 -13.08 12.55 -2.26
C ASP A 249 -12.24 13.80 -1.93
N ASP A 250 -12.23 14.24 -0.66
CA ASP A 250 -11.64 15.50 -0.16
C ASP A 250 -10.09 15.51 -0.14
N ILE A 251 -9.49 14.91 -1.17
CA ILE A 251 -8.06 14.63 -1.30
C ILE A 251 -7.20 15.88 -1.35
N PHE A 252 -7.73 16.96 -1.91
CA PHE A 252 -7.03 18.24 -2.05
C PHE A 252 -7.56 19.30 -1.07
N SER A 253 -8.33 18.87 -0.05
CA SER A 253 -8.77 19.78 0.98
C SER A 253 -7.55 20.47 1.60
N PRO A 254 -7.53 21.81 1.62
CA PRO A 254 -6.44 22.53 2.26
C PRO A 254 -6.57 22.54 3.79
N PHE A 255 -7.66 21.96 4.31
CA PHE A 255 -7.87 21.76 5.74
C PHE A 255 -7.26 20.41 6.14
N ASN A 256 -6.35 20.45 7.10
CA ASN A 256 -5.84 19.22 7.69
C ASN A 256 -6.96 18.52 8.48
N GLN A 257 -6.86 17.19 8.60
CA GLN A 257 -7.62 16.45 9.60
C GLN A 257 -7.31 17.05 10.98
N PRO A 258 -8.32 17.44 11.78
CA PRO A 258 -8.08 18.02 13.09
C PRO A 258 -7.39 16.98 13.98
N SER A 259 -6.40 17.42 14.76
CA SER A 259 -5.81 16.59 15.79
C SER A 259 -6.77 16.42 16.96
N ASP A 260 -6.98 15.18 17.38
CA ASP A 260 -7.73 14.86 18.59
C ASP A 260 -6.84 14.98 19.83
N GLY A 261 -7.43 15.40 20.95
CA GLY A 261 -6.75 15.51 22.24
C GLY A 261 -7.16 16.72 23.07
N THR A 262 -6.65 16.76 24.29
CA THR A 262 -6.88 17.82 25.26
C THR A 262 -5.92 19.00 25.09
N ALA A 263 -6.27 20.15 25.69
CA ALA A 263 -5.39 21.33 25.77
C ALA A 263 -4.00 21.04 26.37
N ALA A 264 -3.95 20.05 27.27
CA ALA A 264 -2.75 19.69 27.99
C ALA A 264 -1.81 18.89 27.08
N GLU A 265 -2.34 17.88 26.39
CA GLU A 265 -1.59 17.08 25.40
C GLU A 265 -1.09 17.94 24.25
N ALA A 266 -1.91 18.88 23.77
CA ALA A 266 -1.53 19.88 22.77
C ALA A 266 -0.30 20.70 23.18
N ARG A 267 -0.26 21.16 24.44
CA ARG A 267 0.86 21.93 24.99
C ARG A 267 2.11 21.08 25.17
N ILE A 268 1.96 19.82 25.58
CA ILE A 268 3.08 18.88 25.70
C ILE A 268 3.71 18.66 24.33
N PHE A 269 2.89 18.36 23.31
CA PHE A 269 3.37 18.19 21.94
C PHE A 269 4.12 19.43 21.46
N GLN A 270 3.51 20.61 21.57
CA GLN A 270 4.14 21.85 21.13
C GLN A 270 5.46 22.14 21.86
N THR A 271 5.54 21.83 23.16
CA THR A 271 6.77 22.00 23.93
C THR A 271 7.86 21.02 23.51
N ALA A 272 7.48 19.78 23.17
CA ALA A 272 8.41 18.72 22.80
C ALA A 272 8.94 18.85 21.37
N THR A 273 8.07 19.20 20.41
CA THR A 273 8.39 19.21 18.97
C THR A 273 8.66 20.61 18.44
N ASN A 274 8.27 21.65 19.18
CA ASN A 274 8.20 23.03 18.70
C ASN A 274 7.24 23.20 17.49
N GLU A 275 6.31 22.25 17.30
CA GLU A 275 5.29 22.29 16.23
C GLU A 275 3.90 22.58 16.81
N LYS A 276 3.02 23.22 16.02
CA LYS A 276 1.64 23.47 16.41
C LYS A 276 0.70 22.49 15.73
N LEU A 277 -0.12 21.79 16.51
CA LEU A 277 -1.18 20.93 15.98
C LEU A 277 -2.30 21.78 15.36
N PHE A 278 -2.93 21.24 14.31
CA PHE A 278 -4.10 21.82 13.68
C PHE A 278 -5.34 21.29 14.40
N PHE A 279 -6.07 22.14 15.12
CA PHE A 279 -7.27 21.75 15.87
C PHE A 279 -8.55 22.11 15.13
N ASN A 280 -9.62 21.36 15.40
CA ASN A 280 -10.96 21.74 15.01
C ASN A 280 -11.30 23.10 15.65
N GLN A 281 -11.70 24.07 14.83
CA GLN A 281 -11.95 25.46 15.23
C GLN A 281 -12.96 25.57 16.38
N SER A 282 -13.81 24.56 16.57
CA SER A 282 -14.85 24.51 17.58
C SER A 282 -14.35 24.46 19.04
N TYR A 283 -13.10 24.06 19.29
CA TYR A 283 -12.69 23.71 20.66
C TYR A 283 -11.63 24.61 21.32
N PHE A 284 -10.90 25.47 20.61
CA PHE A 284 -9.68 26.04 21.23
C PHE A 284 -9.31 27.52 21.08
N PHE A 285 -9.93 28.36 20.23
CA PHE A 285 -9.45 29.76 20.12
C PHE A 285 -10.54 30.81 19.88
N GLU A 286 -10.65 31.74 20.84
CA GLU A 286 -11.36 33.03 20.76
C GLU A 286 -10.54 34.15 20.09
N ASP A 287 -9.38 33.87 19.48
CA ASP A 287 -8.53 34.94 18.93
C ASP A 287 -8.74 35.14 17.42
N TRP A 288 -9.76 35.95 17.10
CA TRP A 288 -10.32 36.17 15.76
C TRP A 288 -9.42 36.96 14.79
N ASN A 289 -8.25 37.45 15.20
CA ASN A 289 -7.43 38.36 14.38
C ASN A 289 -6.42 37.67 13.44
N LEU A 290 -6.17 36.37 13.58
CA LEU A 290 -5.36 35.57 12.64
C LEU A 290 -6.21 34.89 11.53
N VAL A 291 -7.52 35.11 11.56
CA VAL A 291 -8.52 34.31 10.84
C VAL A 291 -8.70 34.75 9.38
N ASP A 292 -8.59 36.04 9.05
CA ASP A 292 -9.13 36.51 7.75
C ASP A 292 -8.25 36.14 6.53
N TRP A 293 -6.93 36.36 6.60
CA TRP A 293 -6.02 36.03 5.48
C TRP A 293 -5.85 34.54 5.28
N THR A 294 -5.77 33.78 6.38
CA THR A 294 -5.62 32.33 6.36
C THR A 294 -6.91 31.67 5.86
N ALA A 295 -8.08 32.12 6.32
CA ALA A 295 -9.37 31.63 5.81
C ALA A 295 -9.58 32.00 4.34
N ARG A 296 -9.12 33.18 3.88
CA ARG A 296 -9.20 33.54 2.46
C ARG A 296 -8.29 32.66 1.59
N ARG A 297 -7.07 32.34 2.05
CA ARG A 297 -6.16 31.42 1.35
C ARG A 297 -6.73 30.00 1.28
N PHE A 298 -7.25 29.49 2.40
CA PHE A 298 -7.88 28.18 2.43
C PHE A 298 -9.12 28.12 1.55
N ARG A 299 -9.99 29.13 1.54
CA ARG A 299 -11.12 29.19 0.60
C ARG A 299 -10.68 29.19 -0.87
N ILE A 300 -9.58 29.86 -1.22
CA ILE A 300 -9.05 29.82 -2.59
C ILE A 300 -8.55 28.42 -2.94
N LEU A 301 -7.78 27.79 -2.04
CA LEU A 301 -7.26 26.45 -2.25
C LEU A 301 -8.38 25.39 -2.30
N GLU A 302 -9.41 25.55 -1.48
CA GLU A 302 -10.61 24.74 -1.47
C GLU A 302 -11.35 24.85 -2.80
N ASN A 303 -11.58 26.08 -3.30
CA ASN A 303 -12.19 26.27 -4.62
C ASN A 303 -11.36 25.63 -5.76
N ILE A 304 -10.03 25.72 -5.68
CA ILE A 304 -9.13 25.05 -6.63
C ILE A 304 -9.28 23.52 -6.50
N SER A 305 -9.23 22.99 -5.27
CA SER A 305 -9.43 21.58 -4.95
C SER A 305 -10.73 21.03 -5.55
N THR A 306 -11.86 21.68 -5.26
CA THR A 306 -13.19 21.29 -5.76
C THR A 306 -13.25 21.30 -7.28
N TYR A 307 -12.62 22.29 -7.93
CA TYR A 307 -12.52 22.33 -9.38
C TYR A 307 -11.71 21.14 -9.92
N TYR A 308 -10.53 20.87 -9.36
CA TYR A 308 -9.69 19.75 -9.77
C TYR A 308 -10.38 18.39 -9.54
N GLN A 309 -11.03 18.19 -8.40
CA GLN A 309 -11.79 16.97 -8.08
C GLN A 309 -12.88 16.71 -9.14
N THR A 310 -13.70 17.73 -9.42
CA THR A 310 -14.83 17.60 -10.35
C THR A 310 -14.38 17.38 -11.80
N TRP A 311 -13.34 18.09 -12.26
CA TRP A 311 -12.94 18.07 -13.66
C TRP A 311 -12.02 16.91 -14.03
N THR A 312 -11.23 16.41 -13.07
CA THR A 312 -10.19 15.42 -13.38
C THR A 312 -10.77 14.11 -13.89
N VAL A 313 -11.89 13.65 -13.35
CA VAL A 313 -12.56 12.43 -13.85
C VAL A 313 -12.91 12.54 -15.34
N PHE A 314 -13.41 13.70 -15.79
CA PHE A 314 -13.73 13.92 -17.20
C PHE A 314 -12.49 13.98 -18.08
N VAL A 315 -11.44 14.65 -17.61
CA VAL A 315 -10.15 14.73 -18.31
C VAL A 315 -9.56 13.32 -18.48
N VAL A 316 -9.66 12.47 -17.45
CA VAL A 316 -9.19 11.08 -17.50
C VAL A 316 -10.00 10.24 -18.48
N ILE A 317 -11.33 10.34 -18.46
CA ILE A 317 -12.20 9.62 -19.41
C ILE A 317 -11.88 10.03 -20.86
N ILE A 318 -11.74 11.33 -21.13
CA ILE A 318 -11.36 11.84 -22.47
C ILE A 318 -9.96 11.35 -22.84
N GLY A 319 -9.02 11.36 -21.89
CA GLY A 319 -7.67 10.84 -22.04
C GLY A 319 -7.64 9.37 -22.47
N ILE A 320 -8.41 8.52 -21.78
CA ILE A 320 -8.59 7.10 -22.12
C ILE A 320 -9.15 6.95 -23.54
N GLY A 321 -10.19 7.70 -23.90
CA GLY A 321 -10.75 7.67 -25.26
C GLY A 321 -9.74 8.05 -26.34
N CYS A 322 -8.97 9.12 -26.11
CA CYS A 322 -7.89 9.54 -27.00
C CYS A 322 -6.80 8.46 -27.13
N PHE A 323 -6.41 7.87 -26.00
CA PHE A 323 -5.44 6.77 -25.95
C PHE A 323 -5.91 5.55 -26.74
N LEU A 324 -7.14 5.08 -26.54
CA LEU A 324 -7.69 3.93 -27.25
C LEU A 324 -7.65 4.14 -28.76
N HIS A 325 -7.96 5.35 -29.22
CA HIS A 325 -7.87 5.68 -30.64
C HIS A 325 -6.41 5.75 -31.13
N LEU A 326 -5.48 6.31 -30.35
CA LEU A 326 -4.04 6.27 -30.68
C LEU A 326 -3.50 4.84 -30.75
N ALA A 327 -3.94 3.95 -29.86
CA ALA A 327 -3.59 2.54 -29.84
C ALA A 327 -4.15 1.80 -31.08
N TYR A 328 -5.41 2.06 -31.44
CA TYR A 328 -6.02 1.56 -32.68
C TYR A 328 -5.22 1.99 -33.91
N LEU A 329 -4.76 3.24 -33.94
CA LEU A 329 -3.92 3.79 -35.01
C LEU A 329 -2.46 3.32 -34.94
N ARG A 330 -2.09 2.51 -33.94
CA ARG A 330 -0.72 2.04 -33.66
C ARG A 330 0.30 3.18 -33.57
N ASP A 331 -0.11 4.30 -32.97
CA ASP A 331 0.79 5.43 -32.74
C ASP A 331 1.91 5.04 -31.77
N THR A 332 3.12 5.53 -32.03
CA THR A 332 4.30 5.21 -31.20
C THR A 332 4.15 5.66 -29.75
N MET A 333 3.34 6.69 -29.48
CA MET A 333 3.07 7.15 -28.11
C MET A 333 2.11 6.24 -27.35
N ALA A 334 1.41 5.31 -28.01
CA ALA A 334 0.51 4.39 -27.32
C ALA A 334 1.26 3.48 -26.33
N VAL A 335 2.50 3.07 -26.63
CA VAL A 335 3.30 2.21 -25.75
C VAL A 335 3.66 2.90 -24.42
N PRO A 336 4.30 4.09 -24.39
CA PRO A 336 4.58 4.76 -23.12
C PRO A 336 3.31 5.19 -22.38
N LEU A 337 2.24 5.56 -23.10
CA LEU A 337 0.95 5.88 -22.49
C LEU A 337 0.32 4.66 -21.80
N LEU A 338 0.38 3.48 -22.44
CA LEU A 338 -0.06 2.23 -21.83
C LEU A 338 0.74 1.90 -20.57
N ALA A 339 2.05 2.14 -20.56
CA ALA A 339 2.87 1.91 -19.38
C ALA A 339 2.47 2.80 -18.19
N ILE A 340 2.19 4.08 -18.43
CA ILE A 340 1.71 5.02 -17.39
C ILE A 340 0.33 4.57 -16.89
N LEU A 341 -0.60 4.28 -17.80
CA LEU A 341 -1.95 3.83 -17.46
C LEU A 341 -1.94 2.51 -16.68
N ALA A 342 -1.12 1.54 -17.10
CA ALA A 342 -0.97 0.26 -16.42
C ALA A 342 -0.35 0.43 -15.03
N SER A 343 0.60 1.36 -14.86
CA SER A 343 1.23 1.63 -13.55
C SER A 343 0.21 2.23 -12.58
N GLY A 344 -0.52 3.26 -13.00
CA GLY A 344 -1.58 3.87 -12.18
C GLY A 344 -2.73 2.89 -11.91
N GLY A 345 -3.16 2.14 -12.93
CA GLY A 345 -4.23 1.15 -12.82
C GLY A 345 -3.88 -0.04 -11.93
N LEU A 346 -2.62 -0.50 -11.93
CA LEU A 346 -2.16 -1.58 -11.04
C LEU A 346 -2.17 -1.13 -9.58
N LEU A 347 -1.63 0.06 -9.28
CA LEU A 347 -1.66 0.60 -7.92
C LEU A 347 -3.11 0.77 -7.45
N PHE A 348 -3.97 1.30 -8.33
CA PHE A 348 -5.38 1.53 -8.03
C PHE A 348 -6.08 0.22 -7.69
N PHE A 349 -5.82 -0.82 -8.49
CA PHE A 349 -6.38 -2.15 -8.29
C PHE A 349 -5.92 -2.79 -6.96
N ILE A 350 -4.63 -2.67 -6.63
CA ILE A 350 -4.07 -3.18 -5.37
C ILE A 350 -4.72 -2.46 -4.19
N VAL A 351 -4.76 -1.13 -4.19
CA VAL A 351 -5.33 -0.35 -3.09
C VAL A 351 -6.83 -0.59 -2.96
N THR A 352 -7.56 -0.67 -4.09
CA THR A 352 -9.00 -0.99 -4.09
C THR A 352 -9.26 -2.39 -3.52
N THR A 353 -8.39 -3.36 -3.82
CA THR A 353 -8.51 -4.71 -3.25
C THR A 353 -8.30 -4.67 -1.74
N ILE A 354 -7.29 -3.93 -1.26
CA ILE A 354 -7.05 -3.75 0.19
C ILE A 354 -8.26 -3.06 0.84
N ASP A 355 -8.75 -1.97 0.23
CA ASP A 355 -9.91 -1.20 0.69
C ASP A 355 -11.16 -2.06 0.88
N LEU A 356 -11.45 -2.92 -0.09
CA LEU A 356 -12.66 -3.72 -0.07
C LEU A 356 -12.58 -4.95 0.82
N THR A 357 -11.38 -5.40 1.21
CA THR A 357 -11.18 -6.72 1.85
C THR A 357 -10.55 -6.66 3.23
N SER A 358 -9.59 -5.74 3.43
CA SER A 358 -8.61 -5.84 4.52
C SER A 358 -8.59 -4.63 5.42
N PHE A 359 -8.63 -3.43 4.85
CA PHE A 359 -8.58 -2.17 5.58
C PHE A 359 -8.99 -1.03 4.66
N PRO A 360 -9.75 -0.01 5.12
CA PRO A 360 -10.12 1.15 4.33
C PRO A 360 -8.85 1.94 3.94
N ALA A 361 -8.26 1.54 2.83
CA ALA A 361 -7.08 2.16 2.25
C ALA A 361 -7.46 3.28 1.28
N TYR A 362 -8.75 3.45 1.04
CA TYR A 362 -9.32 4.54 0.28
C TYR A 362 -9.15 5.86 1.03
N GLY A 363 -8.16 6.66 0.61
CA GLY A 363 -7.84 7.96 1.19
C GLY A 363 -6.48 8.52 0.75
N ASN A 364 -6.19 9.76 1.14
CA ASN A 364 -5.13 10.63 0.58
C ASN A 364 -3.72 10.04 0.55
N ILE A 365 -3.38 9.14 1.47
CA ILE A 365 -1.98 8.72 1.67
C ILE A 365 -1.56 7.60 0.71
N TYR A 366 -2.44 6.63 0.46
CA TYR A 366 -2.09 5.43 -0.34
C TYR A 366 -2.22 5.66 -1.85
N LEU A 367 -3.03 6.64 -2.21
CA LEU A 367 -3.58 6.86 -3.54
C LEU A 367 -3.07 8.16 -4.21
N ALA A 368 -2.35 9.01 -3.45
CA ALA A 368 -1.81 10.29 -3.95
C ALA A 368 -0.82 10.12 -5.12
N ALA A 369 -0.05 9.03 -5.15
CA ALA A 369 0.94 8.80 -6.20
C ALA A 369 0.32 8.52 -7.58
N GLU A 370 -0.95 8.11 -7.64
CA GLU A 370 -1.64 7.80 -8.89
C GLU A 370 -2.12 9.05 -9.63
N TYR A 371 -2.46 10.10 -8.90
CA TYR A 371 -3.09 11.28 -9.47
C TYR A 371 -2.22 11.97 -10.53
N PRO A 372 -0.90 12.20 -10.29
CA PRO A 372 -0.01 12.71 -11.33
C PRO A 372 0.08 11.77 -12.54
N LEU A 373 0.03 10.44 -12.34
CA LEU A 373 0.10 9.47 -13.43
C LEU A 373 -1.13 9.59 -14.34
N PHE A 374 -2.34 9.62 -13.76
CA PHE A 374 -3.57 9.77 -14.53
C PHE A 374 -3.65 11.13 -15.24
N ILE A 375 -3.23 12.22 -14.59
CA ILE A 375 -3.16 13.55 -15.21
C ILE A 375 -2.18 13.55 -16.38
N ILE A 376 -0.93 13.13 -16.17
CA ILE A 376 0.10 13.11 -17.21
C ILE A 376 -0.36 12.25 -18.39
N PHE A 377 -0.87 11.04 -18.10
CA PHE A 377 -1.43 10.15 -19.12
C PHE A 377 -2.50 10.86 -19.95
N SER A 378 -3.45 11.54 -19.29
CA SER A 378 -4.59 12.16 -19.95
C SER A 378 -4.19 13.34 -20.82
N PHE A 379 -3.38 14.26 -20.28
CA PHE A 379 -2.91 15.43 -21.03
C PHE A 379 -2.05 15.02 -22.23
N VAL A 380 -1.14 14.06 -22.06
CA VAL A 380 -0.29 13.58 -23.16
C VAL A 380 -1.13 12.86 -24.23
N SER A 381 -2.11 12.05 -23.83
CA SER A 381 -3.03 11.37 -24.75
C SER A 381 -3.85 12.37 -25.57
N ILE A 382 -4.45 13.37 -24.92
CA ILE A 382 -5.26 14.42 -25.56
C ILE A 382 -4.40 15.26 -26.50
N TYR A 383 -3.23 15.70 -26.04
CA TYR A 383 -2.30 16.49 -26.84
C TYR A 383 -1.80 15.73 -28.07
N ARG A 384 -1.43 14.46 -27.91
CA ARG A 384 -0.98 13.63 -29.03
C ARG A 384 -2.10 13.37 -30.04
N TYR A 385 -3.30 13.08 -29.56
CA TYR A 385 -4.46 12.85 -30.41
C TYR A 385 -4.84 14.09 -31.23
N THR A 386 -4.91 15.26 -30.58
CA THR A 386 -5.24 16.52 -31.24
C THR A 386 -4.19 16.91 -32.29
N THR A 387 -2.89 16.85 -31.94
CA THR A 387 -1.80 17.16 -32.89
C THR A 387 -1.78 16.22 -34.10
N LEU A 388 -2.01 14.92 -33.90
CA LEU A 388 -2.10 13.95 -34.99
C LEU A 388 -3.29 14.25 -35.91
N THR A 389 -4.45 14.57 -35.33
CA THR A 389 -5.68 14.89 -36.06
C THR A 389 -5.52 16.16 -36.90
N PHE A 390 -4.99 17.24 -36.32
CA PHE A 390 -4.68 18.47 -37.07
C PHE A 390 -3.71 18.22 -38.23
N THR A 391 -2.67 17.42 -37.99
CA THR A 391 -1.69 17.07 -39.03
C THR A 391 -2.33 16.29 -40.19
N ARG A 392 -3.22 15.33 -39.88
CA ARG A 392 -3.96 14.56 -40.90
C ARG A 392 -4.92 15.46 -41.71
N ILE A 393 -5.65 16.35 -41.06
CA ILE A 393 -6.55 17.31 -41.72
C ILE A 393 -5.76 18.22 -42.66
N LYS A 394 -4.63 18.77 -42.21
CA LYS A 394 -3.76 19.64 -43.04
C LYS A 394 -3.23 18.90 -44.27
N ARG A 395 -2.80 17.64 -44.11
CA ARG A 395 -2.36 16.78 -45.23
C ARG A 395 -3.50 16.47 -46.20
N TYR A 396 -4.69 16.16 -45.71
CA TYR A 396 -5.85 15.91 -46.55
C TYR A 396 -6.25 17.14 -47.38
N ARG A 397 -6.32 18.33 -46.74
CA ARG A 397 -6.60 19.60 -47.42
C ARG A 397 -5.55 19.92 -48.49
N SER A 398 -4.26 19.72 -48.19
CA SER A 398 -3.17 19.92 -49.16
C SER A 398 -3.25 18.96 -50.35
N ARG A 399 -3.57 17.68 -50.11
CA ARG A 399 -3.78 16.69 -51.19
C ARG A 399 -4.99 17.03 -52.06
N LYS A 400 -6.10 17.43 -51.44
CA LYS A 400 -7.32 17.84 -52.16
C LYS A 400 -7.09 19.11 -53.00
N ALA A 401 -6.38 20.09 -52.47
CA ALA A 401 -6.01 21.30 -53.22
C ALA A 401 -5.11 20.97 -54.44
N LYS A 402 -4.12 20.08 -54.26
CA LYS A 402 -3.28 19.59 -55.37
C LYS A 402 -4.01 18.75 -56.42
N ALA A 403 -5.15 18.15 -56.08
CA ALA A 403 -5.96 17.37 -57.02
C ALA A 403 -6.97 18.24 -57.79
N LEU A 404 -7.19 19.48 -57.35
CA LEU A 404 -8.09 20.46 -57.97
C LEU A 404 -7.32 21.52 -58.80
N SER A 405 -5.99 21.59 -58.64
CA SER A 405 -5.05 22.32 -59.50
C SER A 405 -4.48 21.39 -60.55
#